data_AF-A0A061EIL6-F1
#
_entry.id   AF-A0A061EIL6-F1
#
_cell.length_a   1.000
_cell.length_b   1.000
_cell.length_c   1.000
_cell.angle_alpha   90.00
_cell.angle_beta   90.00
_cell.angle_gamma   90.00
#
_symmetry.space_group_name_H-M   'P 1'
#
loop_
_entity.id
_entity.type
_entity.pdbx_description
1 polymer ?
#
loop_
_entity_poly.entity_id
_entity_poly.type
_entity_poly.pdbx_seq_one_letter_code
_entity_poly.pdbx_strand_id
1 'polypeptide(L)'
;FLCRRASCPVLGSVTVPVECEGQSTAVWHKLDSPSGQVCLHIKTIKLPVNSSRGINGFAGANTRRRIIDKQGPTVVHQKPGPLQTIFSLLPDEVVEHSYSCALERSFLYHGRMYVSAWHICFHSNVFSKQMKVVVPFGDIDEIRRSQHAFINPAITIILRMGAGGHGVPPLGSPDGRVRYKFASFWNRNHALRALQRAANNYHAMLEAEKKERAESALRAHSSSIRGSKGQARAPEDNASKTEKVQAFIKEEALSGIHNDVFPCTAEQFFNLLLGDDSSFTNEYRSARKDTNLNMGQWHAADEYDGQVREITFRSICNSPMCPPDTAMTEYQHSVLSSDKKKLVFETVQQAHDVPFGSYFEVHCRWCAETNGENSSVLDIKVGAHFKKWCVMQSKIRAGAINEYKKEVELMLDVARSYIKSHTASGETNNSPSLPSVSQEIS
;
A
#
# COMPACT_ATOMS: atom_id res chain seq x y z
N PHE A 1 -3.48 40.69 -0.27
CA PHE A 1 -4.80 40.03 -0.24
C PHE A 1 -4.60 38.53 -0.11
N LEU A 2 -5.17 37.92 0.94
CA LEU A 2 -5.07 36.49 1.23
C LEU A 2 -5.54 35.64 0.03
N CYS A 3 -4.74 34.66 -0.40
CA CYS A 3 -5.23 33.60 -1.28
C CYS A 3 -5.40 32.32 -0.44
N ARG A 4 -6.67 32.01 -0.12
CA ARG A 4 -7.07 30.76 0.53
C ARG A 4 -6.70 29.58 -0.37
N ARG A 5 -6.29 28.45 0.24
CA ARG A 5 -6.22 27.14 -0.42
C ARG A 5 -7.57 26.88 -1.11
N ALA A 6 -7.55 26.71 -2.43
CA ALA A 6 -8.70 26.18 -3.14
C ALA A 6 -8.68 24.65 -2.99
N SER A 7 -9.44 24.13 -2.02
CA SER A 7 -9.95 22.77 -2.11
C SER A 7 -10.99 22.78 -3.24
N CYS A 8 -10.74 22.06 -4.34
CA CYS A 8 -11.81 21.82 -5.32
C CYS A 8 -12.87 20.95 -4.64
N PRO A 9 -14.10 21.45 -4.40
CA PRO A 9 -15.17 20.59 -3.91
C PRO A 9 -15.50 19.55 -4.98
N VAL A 10 -15.72 18.30 -4.56
CA VAL A 10 -16.27 17.27 -5.44
C VAL A 10 -17.70 17.69 -5.79
N LEU A 11 -17.95 17.94 -7.07
CA LEU A 11 -19.24 18.44 -7.56
C LEU A 11 -20.30 17.34 -7.68
N GLY A 12 -19.93 16.07 -7.57
CA GLY A 12 -20.80 14.90 -7.65
C GLY A 12 -20.02 13.66 -8.15
N SER A 13 -20.65 12.49 -8.11
CA SER A 13 -20.12 11.21 -8.57
C SER A 13 -21.07 10.52 -9.56
N VAL A 14 -20.53 9.62 -10.39
CA VAL A 14 -21.31 8.75 -11.26
C VAL A 14 -20.61 7.42 -11.47
N THR A 15 -21.34 6.32 -11.34
CA THR A 15 -20.88 4.95 -11.61
C THR A 15 -21.29 4.55 -13.02
N VAL A 16 -20.32 4.11 -13.84
CA VAL A 16 -20.57 3.69 -15.23
C VAL A 16 -20.23 2.21 -15.36
N PRO A 17 -21.22 1.33 -15.62
CA PRO A 17 -20.95 -0.08 -15.88
C PRO A 17 -20.23 -0.23 -17.22
N VAL A 18 -19.19 -1.08 -17.27
CA VAL A 18 -18.47 -1.40 -18.51
C VAL A 18 -18.94 -2.78 -18.97
N GLU A 19 -19.92 -2.80 -19.87
CA GLU A 19 -20.59 -4.03 -20.30
C GLU A 19 -19.82 -4.75 -21.44
N CYS A 20 -19.05 -4.01 -22.26
CA CYS A 20 -18.37 -4.54 -23.45
C CYS A 20 -16.99 -3.90 -23.71
N GLU A 21 -16.08 -4.64 -24.36
CA GLU A 21 -14.79 -4.12 -24.86
C GLU A 21 -15.00 -3.18 -26.08
N GLY A 22 -14.35 -2.00 -26.11
CA GLY A 22 -14.46 -1.05 -27.22
C GLY A 22 -14.15 0.42 -26.88
N GLN A 23 -14.19 1.29 -27.89
CA GLN A 23 -14.13 2.74 -27.69
C GLN A 23 -15.56 3.27 -27.60
N SER A 24 -15.95 3.81 -26.45
CA SER A 24 -17.24 4.47 -26.31
C SER A 24 -17.21 5.80 -27.08
N THR A 25 -18.34 6.20 -27.65
CA THR A 25 -18.55 7.60 -28.04
C THR A 25 -18.61 8.47 -26.78
N ALA A 26 -18.57 9.79 -26.95
CA ALA A 26 -18.79 10.75 -25.87
C ALA A 26 -20.20 10.55 -25.30
N VAL A 27 -20.31 10.03 -24.07
CA VAL A 27 -21.58 9.79 -23.39
C VAL A 27 -21.71 10.74 -22.20
N TRP A 28 -22.87 11.39 -22.10
CA TRP A 28 -23.22 12.28 -21.01
C TRP A 28 -23.79 11.49 -19.83
N HIS A 29 -23.21 11.68 -18.66
CA HIS A 29 -23.64 11.06 -17.42
C HIS A 29 -24.10 12.14 -16.45
N LYS A 30 -25.29 11.96 -15.88
CA LYS A 30 -25.78 12.82 -14.80
C LYS A 30 -25.03 12.49 -13.51
N LEU A 31 -24.57 13.52 -12.81
CA LEU A 31 -23.99 13.36 -11.49
C LEU A 31 -25.10 13.10 -10.46
N ASP A 32 -24.75 12.49 -9.34
CA ASP A 32 -25.61 12.32 -8.16
C ASP A 32 -25.97 13.64 -7.43
N SER A 33 -25.37 14.77 -7.85
CA SER A 33 -25.61 16.09 -7.29
C SER A 33 -26.66 16.90 -8.08
N PRO A 34 -27.29 17.93 -7.46
CA PRO A 34 -28.40 18.66 -8.07
C PRO A 34 -28.03 19.54 -9.28
N SER A 35 -26.75 19.67 -9.64
CA SER A 35 -26.33 20.44 -10.82
C SER A 35 -25.00 19.97 -11.42
N GLY A 36 -25.06 19.06 -12.40
CA GLY A 36 -23.94 18.78 -13.29
C GLY A 36 -24.15 17.57 -14.21
N GLN A 37 -23.59 17.65 -15.41
CA GLN A 37 -23.38 16.50 -16.29
C GLN A 37 -21.89 16.40 -16.60
N VAL A 38 -21.36 15.18 -16.66
CA VAL A 38 -19.98 14.92 -17.08
C VAL A 38 -20.00 14.13 -18.39
N CYS A 39 -19.19 14.55 -19.35
CA CYS A 39 -18.98 13.82 -20.59
C CYS A 39 -17.73 12.95 -20.44
N LEU A 40 -17.88 11.64 -20.61
CA LEU A 40 -16.81 10.67 -20.48
C LEU A 40 -16.51 10.03 -21.84
N HIS A 41 -15.22 9.92 -22.15
CA HIS A 41 -14.72 9.16 -23.30
C HIS A 41 -13.91 7.99 -22.76
N ILE A 42 -14.48 6.78 -22.80
CA ILE A 42 -13.88 5.58 -22.22
C ILE A 42 -13.35 4.72 -23.37
N LYS A 43 -12.05 4.41 -23.32
CA LYS A 43 -11.41 3.51 -24.29
C LYS A 43 -10.83 2.34 -23.51
N THR A 44 -11.41 1.15 -23.69
CA THR A 44 -10.82 -0.09 -23.20
C THR A 44 -9.92 -0.68 -24.29
N ILE A 45 -8.68 -1.04 -23.95
CA ILE A 45 -7.71 -1.62 -24.88
C ILE A 45 -7.23 -2.95 -24.33
N LYS A 46 -7.35 -4.01 -25.14
CA LYS A 46 -6.74 -5.32 -24.87
C LYS A 46 -5.30 -5.29 -25.38
N LEU A 47 -4.33 -5.53 -24.50
CA LEU A 47 -2.92 -5.66 -24.91
C LEU A 47 -2.73 -7.04 -25.58
N PRO A 48 -2.23 -7.11 -26.83
CA PRO A 48 -1.94 -8.38 -27.47
C PRO A 48 -0.77 -9.09 -26.76
N VAL A 49 -0.99 -10.34 -26.37
CA VAL A 49 0.08 -11.24 -25.93
C VAL A 49 0.87 -11.68 -27.16
N ASN A 50 2.16 -11.36 -27.15
CA ASN A 50 3.24 -11.78 -28.05
C ASN A 50 3.20 -11.31 -29.52
N SER A 51 4.09 -10.37 -29.83
CA SER A 51 4.95 -10.50 -31.03
C SER A 51 6.38 -10.06 -30.69
N SER A 52 7.31 -10.96 -30.96
CA SER A 52 8.75 -10.77 -30.85
C SER A 52 9.24 -9.86 -31.98
N ARG A 53 9.99 -8.80 -31.65
CA ARG A 53 11.10 -8.23 -32.46
C ARG A 53 11.73 -7.00 -31.78
N GLY A 54 13.03 -7.10 -31.47
CA GLY A 54 13.99 -5.98 -31.56
C GLY A 54 14.26 -5.15 -30.30
N ILE A 55 14.91 -5.73 -29.28
CA ILE A 55 15.59 -4.96 -28.23
C ILE A 55 16.98 -4.57 -28.73
N ASN A 56 17.17 -3.30 -29.06
CA ASN A 56 18.43 -2.56 -28.88
C ASN A 56 18.12 -1.57 -27.74
N GLY A 57 18.75 -1.51 -26.58
CA GLY A 57 20.05 -1.95 -26.13
C GLY A 57 20.57 -0.83 -25.22
N PHE A 58 20.34 -0.94 -23.91
CA PHE A 58 21.14 -0.28 -22.86
C PHE A 58 21.25 -1.27 -21.71
N ALA A 59 22.33 -2.06 -21.75
CA ALA A 59 22.64 -3.06 -20.74
C ALA A 59 23.84 -2.62 -19.90
N GLY A 60 23.74 -2.87 -18.60
CA GLY A 60 24.83 -2.88 -17.64
C GLY A 60 24.43 -3.67 -16.38
N ALA A 61 24.64 -5.00 -16.45
CA ALA A 61 24.82 -6.03 -15.39
C ALA A 61 23.85 -6.06 -14.16
N ASN A 62 23.22 -7.15 -13.71
CA ASN A 62 23.37 -8.59 -13.91
C ASN A 62 22.06 -9.36 -13.60
N THR A 63 21.99 -10.56 -14.19
CA THR A 63 20.83 -11.43 -14.46
C THR A 63 20.43 -12.37 -13.32
N ARG A 64 19.11 -12.56 -13.09
CA ARG A 64 18.37 -13.85 -12.93
C ARG A 64 17.11 -13.65 -12.09
N ARG A 65 15.93 -13.79 -12.71
CA ARG A 65 14.75 -14.50 -12.15
C ARG A 65 13.70 -14.70 -13.24
N ARG A 66 13.22 -15.94 -13.32
CA ARG A 66 12.20 -16.43 -14.26
C ARG A 66 10.88 -15.69 -14.02
N ILE A 67 10.23 -15.33 -15.12
CA ILE A 67 8.87 -14.80 -15.18
C ILE A 67 7.93 -15.98 -14.95
N ILE A 68 7.09 -15.89 -13.90
CA ILE A 68 5.88 -16.70 -13.75
C ILE A 68 4.74 -15.76 -14.13
N ASP A 69 4.18 -15.97 -15.32
CA ASP A 69 2.94 -15.33 -15.75
C ASP A 69 1.78 -15.93 -14.97
N LYS A 70 1.12 -15.13 -14.13
CA LYS A 70 -0.26 -15.33 -13.74
C LYS A 70 -1.02 -14.01 -13.90
N GLN A 71 -2.15 -14.10 -14.60
CA GLN A 71 -3.06 -13.02 -14.93
C GLN A 71 -3.59 -12.36 -13.64
N GLY A 72 -3.31 -11.07 -13.45
CA GLY A 72 -3.81 -10.29 -12.30
C GLY A 72 -5.12 -9.55 -12.62
N PRO A 73 -5.90 -9.14 -11.59
CA PRO A 73 -7.17 -8.44 -11.77
C PRO A 73 -6.97 -7.05 -12.39
N THR A 74 -7.98 -6.60 -13.13
CA THR A 74 -8.01 -5.29 -13.81
C THR A 74 -8.01 -4.17 -12.78
N VAL A 75 -6.83 -3.61 -12.50
CA VAL A 75 -6.66 -2.41 -11.69
C VAL A 75 -7.18 -1.19 -12.46
N VAL A 76 -8.15 -0.48 -11.88
CA VAL A 76 -8.58 0.83 -12.37
C VAL A 76 -7.46 1.82 -12.09
N HIS A 77 -6.60 2.03 -13.09
CA HIS A 77 -5.59 3.08 -13.02
C HIS A 77 -6.28 4.45 -12.92
N GLN A 78 -5.97 5.22 -11.86
CA GLN A 78 -6.08 6.68 -11.96
C GLN A 78 -5.35 7.11 -13.23
N LYS A 79 -5.95 7.99 -14.05
CA LYS A 79 -5.34 8.45 -15.29
C LYS A 79 -3.88 8.80 -15.03
N PRO A 80 -2.91 8.09 -15.64
CA PRO A 80 -1.52 8.21 -15.28
C PRO A 80 -1.10 9.67 -15.40
N GLY A 81 -0.56 10.22 -14.31
CA GLY A 81 -0.10 11.59 -14.26
C GLY A 81 0.99 11.85 -15.31
N PRO A 82 1.39 13.12 -15.49
CA PRO A 82 2.43 13.47 -16.46
C PRO A 82 3.74 12.70 -16.23
N LEU A 83 4.08 12.30 -14.99
CA LEU A 83 5.29 11.52 -14.71
C LEU A 83 5.22 10.11 -15.30
N GLN A 84 4.12 9.41 -15.01
CA GLN A 84 3.88 8.03 -15.43
C GLN A 84 3.77 7.94 -16.95
N THR A 85 3.04 8.87 -17.56
CA THR A 85 2.80 8.88 -19.02
C THR A 85 4.03 9.33 -19.82
N ILE A 86 4.78 10.31 -19.33
CA ILE A 86 5.89 10.90 -20.09
C ILE A 86 7.19 10.16 -19.85
N PHE A 87 7.49 9.74 -18.62
CA PHE A 87 8.81 9.20 -18.26
C PHE A 87 8.80 7.69 -18.00
N SER A 88 7.65 7.03 -18.14
CA SER A 88 7.51 5.59 -17.84
C SER A 88 7.94 5.24 -16.41
N LEU A 89 7.73 6.17 -15.49
CA LEU A 89 8.01 5.99 -14.05
C LEU A 89 6.90 5.21 -13.38
N LEU A 90 7.20 4.67 -12.18
CA LEU A 90 6.27 3.86 -11.42
C LEU A 90 4.99 4.64 -11.09
N PRO A 91 3.82 3.96 -11.04
CA PRO A 91 2.54 4.60 -10.70
C PRO A 91 2.58 5.37 -9.38
N ASP A 92 3.35 4.85 -8.42
CA ASP A 92 3.44 5.33 -7.05
C ASP A 92 4.31 6.61 -6.89
N GLU A 93 4.93 7.08 -7.99
CA GLU A 93 5.74 8.29 -7.98
C GLU A 93 4.89 9.54 -8.26
N VAL A 94 4.53 10.25 -7.19
CA VAL A 94 3.69 11.44 -7.25
C VAL A 94 4.53 12.70 -7.50
N VAL A 95 4.05 13.59 -8.37
CA VAL A 95 4.64 14.93 -8.56
C VAL A 95 4.34 15.78 -7.34
N GLU A 96 5.37 16.24 -6.64
CA GLU A 96 5.22 17.25 -5.58
C GLU A 96 5.19 18.67 -6.16
N HIS A 97 6.07 18.94 -7.12
CA HIS A 97 6.21 20.27 -7.71
C HIS A 97 6.39 20.20 -9.24
N SER A 98 5.86 21.18 -9.95
CA SER A 98 6.04 21.32 -11.40
C SER A 98 6.42 22.75 -11.78
N TYR A 99 7.42 22.88 -12.66
CA TYR A 99 7.96 24.16 -13.08
C TYR A 99 8.13 24.22 -14.60
N SER A 100 7.67 25.30 -15.22
CA SER A 100 8.10 25.65 -16.58
C SER A 100 9.54 26.16 -16.54
N CYS A 101 10.42 25.59 -17.36
CA CYS A 101 11.83 25.98 -17.45
C CYS A 101 12.43 25.56 -18.80
N ALA A 102 13.70 25.85 -19.03
CA ALA A 102 14.41 25.41 -20.21
C ALA A 102 15.73 24.71 -19.85
N LEU A 103 16.01 23.56 -20.47
CA LEU A 103 17.29 22.88 -20.32
C LEU A 103 18.32 23.50 -21.28
N GLU A 104 19.46 23.91 -20.73
CA GLU A 104 20.57 24.50 -21.48
C GLU A 104 21.46 23.43 -22.11
N ARG A 105 21.64 23.56 -23.43
CA ARG A 105 22.49 22.74 -24.30
C ARG A 105 23.20 23.66 -25.30
N SER A 106 23.36 23.21 -26.55
CA SER A 106 23.65 24.10 -27.68
C SER A 106 22.60 25.19 -27.85
N PHE A 107 21.35 24.92 -27.43
CA PHE A 107 20.23 25.86 -27.37
C PHE A 107 19.41 25.65 -26.10
N LEU A 108 18.46 26.54 -25.80
CA LEU A 108 17.50 26.38 -24.70
C LEU A 108 16.32 25.53 -25.15
N TYR A 109 16.17 24.35 -24.55
CA TYR A 109 15.02 23.47 -24.79
C TYR A 109 13.94 23.79 -23.76
N HIS A 110 12.91 24.55 -24.17
CA HIS A 110 11.78 24.87 -23.30
C HIS A 110 10.94 23.64 -22.99
N GLY A 111 10.58 23.47 -21.73
CA GLY A 111 9.85 22.31 -21.26
C GLY A 111 9.35 22.47 -19.84
N ARG A 112 9.08 21.32 -19.21
CA ARG A 112 8.51 21.24 -17.88
C ARG A 112 9.35 20.30 -17.02
N MET A 113 9.80 20.83 -15.89
CA MET A 113 10.43 20.09 -14.81
C MET A 113 9.35 19.60 -13.84
N TYR A 114 9.49 18.38 -13.38
CA TYR A 114 8.68 17.72 -12.39
C TYR A 114 9.60 17.23 -11.28
N VAL A 115 9.23 17.50 -10.03
CA VAL A 115 9.98 17.09 -8.85
C VAL A 115 9.09 16.16 -8.05
N SER A 116 9.54 14.93 -7.85
CA SER A 116 8.91 13.94 -6.97
C SER A 116 9.74 13.76 -5.70
N ALA A 117 9.39 12.77 -4.87
CA ALA A 117 10.22 12.37 -3.73
C ALA A 117 11.56 11.71 -4.13
N TRP A 118 11.69 11.20 -5.36
CA TRP A 118 12.81 10.32 -5.78
C TRP A 118 13.58 10.82 -6.98
N HIS A 119 12.92 11.54 -7.89
CA HIS A 119 13.50 12.00 -9.14
C HIS A 119 13.18 13.47 -9.44
N ILE A 120 14.12 14.09 -10.15
CA ILE A 120 13.89 15.32 -10.91
C ILE A 120 13.76 14.92 -12.37
N CYS A 121 12.57 15.12 -12.93
CA CYS A 121 12.27 14.78 -14.32
C CYS A 121 12.10 16.05 -15.15
N PHE A 122 12.56 16.04 -16.40
CA PHE A 122 12.37 17.14 -17.33
C PHE A 122 11.95 16.64 -18.70
N HIS A 123 10.86 17.21 -19.21
CA HIS A 123 10.32 16.90 -20.53
C HIS A 123 10.22 18.15 -21.38
N SER A 124 10.71 18.07 -22.60
CA SER A 124 10.57 19.10 -23.62
C SER A 124 10.13 18.47 -24.94
N ASN A 125 9.25 19.16 -25.65
CA ASN A 125 8.80 18.82 -26.99
C ASN A 125 8.91 20.06 -27.88
N VAL A 126 10.10 20.28 -28.44
CA VAL A 126 10.41 21.43 -29.28
C VAL A 126 11.02 20.91 -30.59
N PHE A 127 10.59 21.47 -31.73
CA PHE A 127 10.98 21.03 -33.08
C PHE A 127 10.71 19.54 -33.37
N SER A 128 9.59 19.01 -32.87
CA SER A 128 9.22 17.59 -33.01
C SER A 128 10.24 16.60 -32.44
N LYS A 129 11.21 17.07 -31.63
CA LYS A 129 12.18 16.24 -30.93
C LYS A 129 11.79 16.15 -29.46
N GLN A 130 11.40 14.96 -29.03
CA GLN A 130 11.11 14.70 -27.63
C GLN A 130 12.42 14.57 -26.84
N MET A 131 12.50 15.27 -25.72
CA MET A 131 13.64 15.29 -24.80
C MET A 131 13.14 14.88 -23.42
N LYS A 132 13.77 13.85 -22.84
CA LYS A 132 13.47 13.37 -21.49
C LYS A 132 14.76 13.28 -20.69
N VAL A 133 14.71 13.80 -19.47
CA VAL A 133 15.78 13.66 -18.47
C VAL A 133 15.15 13.18 -17.18
N VAL A 134 15.74 12.19 -16.51
CA VAL A 134 15.25 11.60 -15.26
C VAL A 134 16.43 11.44 -14.31
N VAL A 135 16.60 12.39 -13.38
CA VAL A 135 17.73 12.39 -12.44
C VAL A 135 17.26 11.89 -11.08
N PRO A 136 17.74 10.73 -10.58
CA PRO A 136 17.48 10.30 -9.21
C PRO A 136 18.14 11.23 -8.19
N PHE A 137 17.46 11.55 -7.08
CA PHE A 137 18.07 12.32 -5.99
C PHE A 137 19.30 11.63 -5.42
N GLY A 138 19.35 10.31 -5.47
CA GLY A 138 20.54 9.54 -5.13
C GLY A 138 21.76 10.00 -5.91
N ASP A 139 21.65 10.35 -7.18
CA ASP A 139 22.81 10.66 -8.03
C ASP A 139 23.29 12.11 -7.94
N ILE A 140 22.55 12.96 -7.22
CA ILE A 140 22.85 14.38 -7.10
C ILE A 140 23.92 14.61 -6.03
N ASP A 141 24.94 15.38 -6.39
CA ASP A 141 25.99 15.88 -5.51
C ASP A 141 25.65 17.28 -5.00
N GLU A 142 25.23 18.18 -5.90
CA GLU A 142 24.98 19.58 -5.57
C GLU A 142 23.82 20.17 -6.40
N ILE A 143 22.95 20.98 -5.77
CA ILE A 143 21.97 21.84 -6.45
C ILE A 143 22.24 23.29 -6.09
N ARG A 144 22.67 24.08 -7.08
CA ARG A 144 23.10 25.47 -6.84
C ARG A 144 22.50 26.48 -7.80
N ARG A 145 22.59 27.75 -7.37
CA ARG A 145 22.28 28.91 -8.24
C ARG A 145 23.35 29.03 -9.30
N SER A 146 22.92 29.36 -10.51
CA SER A 146 23.82 29.71 -11.61
C SER A 146 23.19 30.80 -12.48
N GLN A 147 23.92 31.22 -13.51
CA GLN A 147 23.45 32.15 -14.52
C GLN A 147 23.70 31.57 -15.92
N HIS A 148 22.74 31.74 -16.82
CA HIS A 148 22.87 31.47 -18.25
C HIS A 148 23.21 32.77 -18.98
N ALA A 149 24.22 32.72 -19.86
CA ALA A 149 24.73 33.88 -20.59
C ALA A 149 24.95 35.14 -19.69
N PHE A 150 25.45 34.94 -18.46
CA PHE A 150 25.70 35.96 -17.43
C PHE A 150 24.50 36.78 -16.91
N ILE A 151 23.34 36.71 -17.57
CA ILE A 151 22.20 37.59 -17.29
C ILE A 151 21.00 36.79 -16.76
N ASN A 152 20.78 35.58 -17.28
CA ASN A 152 19.56 34.83 -17.01
C ASN A 152 19.69 33.94 -15.76
N PRO A 153 18.87 34.11 -14.71
CA PRO A 153 18.91 33.25 -13.53
C PRO A 153 18.67 31.78 -13.89
N ALA A 154 19.55 30.91 -13.40
CA ALA A 154 19.53 29.49 -13.67
C ALA A 154 19.73 28.66 -12.39
N ILE A 155 19.48 27.37 -12.51
CA ILE A 155 19.77 26.34 -11.50
C ILE A 155 20.65 25.30 -12.17
N THR A 156 21.73 24.91 -11.50
CA THR A 156 22.60 23.82 -11.95
C THR A 156 22.53 22.67 -10.95
N ILE A 157 22.23 21.48 -11.48
CA ILE A 157 22.25 20.21 -10.77
C ILE A 157 23.51 19.47 -11.20
N ILE A 158 24.37 19.15 -10.25
CA ILE A 158 25.64 18.46 -10.47
C ILE A 158 25.48 17.05 -9.91
N LEU A 159 25.84 16.05 -10.72
CA LEU A 159 25.80 14.65 -10.29
C LEU A 159 27.14 14.19 -9.72
N ARG A 160 27.08 13.15 -8.90
CA ARG A 160 28.24 12.46 -8.33
C ARG A 160 29.13 11.89 -9.45
N MET A 161 30.42 11.74 -9.17
CA MET A 161 31.37 11.12 -10.11
C MET A 161 30.89 9.71 -10.48
N GLY A 162 30.86 9.41 -11.78
CA GLY A 162 30.37 8.12 -12.30
C GLY A 162 28.85 8.01 -12.45
N ALA A 163 28.06 8.97 -11.95
CA ALA A 163 26.62 9.02 -12.19
C ALA A 163 26.30 9.67 -13.54
N GLY A 164 25.32 9.13 -14.27
CA GLY A 164 24.97 9.57 -15.63
C GLY A 164 23.99 8.61 -16.33
N GLY A 165 23.75 8.81 -17.62
CA GLY A 165 22.82 7.96 -18.40
C GLY A 165 21.34 8.33 -18.27
N HIS A 166 21.04 9.45 -17.61
CA HIS A 166 19.69 9.92 -17.27
C HIS A 166 18.97 10.61 -18.43
N GLY A 167 19.09 10.04 -19.63
CA GLY A 167 18.63 10.63 -20.88
C GLY A 167 19.77 11.34 -21.60
N VAL A 168 19.62 12.63 -21.89
CA VAL A 168 20.59 13.29 -22.76
C VAL A 168 21.85 13.67 -21.95
N PRO A 169 23.07 13.35 -22.41
CA PRO A 169 24.32 13.63 -21.69
C PRO A 169 24.64 15.13 -21.72
N PRO A 170 24.81 15.85 -20.59
CA PRO A 170 24.96 17.31 -20.59
C PRO A 170 26.23 17.81 -21.26
N LEU A 171 26.38 19.13 -21.35
CA LEU A 171 27.63 19.75 -21.76
C LEU A 171 28.75 19.30 -20.80
N GLY A 172 29.79 18.67 -21.36
CA GLY A 172 30.91 18.13 -20.59
C GLY A 172 31.58 19.21 -19.75
N SER A 173 31.91 18.87 -18.50
CA SER A 173 32.66 19.76 -17.62
C SER A 173 34.10 19.26 -17.48
N PRO A 174 35.09 20.14 -17.29
CA PRO A 174 36.50 19.75 -17.15
C PRO A 174 36.77 18.80 -15.97
N ASP A 175 35.88 18.78 -14.97
CA ASP A 175 35.96 17.93 -13.79
C ASP A 175 35.35 16.53 -13.98
N GLY A 176 34.86 16.21 -15.19
CA GLY A 176 34.29 14.89 -15.50
C GLY A 176 32.90 14.63 -14.90
N ARG A 177 32.32 15.58 -14.15
CA ARG A 177 30.97 15.44 -13.58
C ARG A 177 29.89 15.85 -14.57
N VAL A 178 28.76 15.14 -14.50
CA VAL A 178 27.55 15.42 -15.28
C VAL A 178 26.82 16.60 -14.66
N ARG A 179 26.48 17.62 -15.46
CA ARG A 179 25.80 18.85 -15.00
C ARG A 179 24.57 19.22 -15.81
N TYR A 180 23.39 19.23 -15.21
CA TYR A 180 22.18 19.74 -15.86
C TYR A 180 21.93 21.19 -15.46
N LYS A 181 21.83 22.09 -16.44
CA LYS A 181 21.58 23.51 -16.19
C LYS A 181 20.23 23.91 -16.75
N PHE A 182 19.39 24.49 -15.90
CA PHE A 182 18.04 24.89 -16.23
C PHE A 182 17.89 26.40 -16.07
N ALA A 183 17.32 27.06 -17.07
CA ALA A 183 17.05 28.49 -17.09
C ALA A 183 15.55 28.77 -17.24
N SER A 184 15.17 30.04 -17.36
CA SER A 184 13.80 30.47 -17.71
C SER A 184 12.71 30.05 -16.72
N PHE A 185 13.05 29.92 -15.43
CA PHE A 185 12.07 29.72 -14.38
C PHE A 185 11.29 31.01 -14.10
N TRP A 186 9.96 30.92 -13.98
CA TRP A 186 9.13 32.04 -13.53
C TRP A 186 9.58 32.58 -12.16
N ASN A 187 9.90 31.68 -11.23
CA ASN A 187 10.48 32.02 -9.94
C ASN A 187 11.59 31.03 -9.58
N ARG A 188 12.81 31.31 -10.07
CA ARG A 188 14.02 30.48 -9.85
C ARG A 188 14.31 30.22 -8.39
N ASN A 189 14.12 31.20 -7.51
CA ASN A 189 14.41 31.03 -6.08
C ASN A 189 13.42 30.10 -5.39
N HIS A 190 12.14 30.15 -5.77
CA HIS A 190 11.14 29.21 -5.28
C HIS A 190 11.42 27.79 -5.76
N ALA A 191 11.72 27.61 -7.05
CA ALA A 191 12.08 26.32 -7.62
C ALA A 191 13.34 25.73 -6.94
N LEU A 192 14.38 26.54 -6.74
CA LEU A 192 15.59 26.10 -6.04
C LEU A 192 15.29 25.65 -4.61
N ARG A 193 14.50 26.41 -3.84
CA ARG A 193 14.14 26.02 -2.46
C ARG A 193 13.34 24.72 -2.44
N ALA A 194 12.47 24.48 -3.41
CA ALA A 194 11.75 23.20 -3.51
C ALA A 194 12.69 22.03 -3.82
N LEU A 195 13.59 22.21 -4.78
CA LEU A 195 14.61 21.20 -5.13
C LEU A 195 15.53 20.87 -3.95
N GLN A 196 16.00 21.89 -3.23
CA GLN A 196 16.83 21.70 -2.04
C GLN A 196 16.07 21.01 -0.90
N ARG A 197 14.79 21.36 -0.68
CA ARG A 197 13.94 20.67 0.30
C ARG A 197 13.75 19.20 -0.07
N ALA A 198 13.44 18.90 -1.33
CA ALA A 198 13.27 17.52 -1.81
C ALA A 198 14.58 16.72 -1.63
N ALA A 199 15.73 17.29 -1.99
CA ALA A 199 17.03 16.66 -1.78
C ALA A 199 17.32 16.41 -0.28
N ASN A 200 17.03 17.38 0.59
CA ASN A 200 17.22 17.22 2.03
C ASN A 200 16.30 16.15 2.63
N ASN A 201 15.03 16.11 2.20
CA ASN A 201 14.07 15.10 2.63
C ASN A 201 14.55 13.70 2.22
N TYR A 202 15.07 13.55 1.01
CA TYR A 202 15.65 12.30 0.53
C TYR A 202 16.84 11.85 1.40
N HIS A 203 17.76 12.75 1.73
CA HIS A 203 18.91 12.44 2.60
C HIS A 203 18.48 12.11 4.04
N ALA A 204 17.57 12.90 4.63
CA ALA A 204 17.05 12.65 5.97
C ALA A 204 16.38 11.27 6.07
N MET A 205 15.70 10.85 5.00
CA MET A 205 15.13 9.52 4.89
C MET A 205 16.19 8.41 4.83
N LEU A 206 17.27 8.58 4.07
CA LEU A 206 18.38 7.61 4.03
C LEU A 206 19.09 7.48 5.39
N GLU A 207 19.31 8.59 6.10
CA GLU A 207 19.92 8.56 7.43
C GLU A 207 18.99 7.92 8.48
N ALA A 208 17.69 8.21 8.41
CA ALA A 208 16.71 7.54 9.24
C ALA A 208 16.66 6.02 8.99
N GLU A 209 16.78 5.58 7.73
CA GLU A 209 16.87 4.17 7.36
C GLU A 209 18.12 3.50 7.95
N LYS A 210 19.28 4.15 7.87
CA LYS A 210 20.52 3.62 8.47
C LYS A 210 20.38 3.45 9.98
N LYS A 211 19.77 4.43 10.66
CA LYS A 211 19.53 4.37 12.11
C LYS A 211 18.58 3.23 12.47
N GLU A 212 17.45 3.11 11.76
CA GLU A 212 16.47 2.05 11.98
C GLU A 212 17.07 0.65 11.72
N ARG A 213 17.87 0.51 10.66
CA ARG A 213 18.57 -0.74 10.35
C ARG A 213 19.53 -1.16 11.46
N ALA A 214 20.25 -0.19 12.04
CA ALA A 214 21.12 -0.44 13.18
C ALA A 214 20.32 -0.86 14.43
N GLU A 215 19.23 -0.17 14.72
CA GLU A 215 18.34 -0.53 15.84
C GLU A 215 17.68 -1.90 15.67
N SER A 216 17.23 -2.23 14.45
CA SER A 216 16.62 -3.52 14.13
C SER A 216 17.64 -4.66 14.21
N ALA A 217 18.90 -4.44 13.82
CA ALA A 217 19.97 -5.40 14.05
C ALA A 217 20.22 -5.64 15.54
N LEU A 218 20.21 -4.58 16.36
CA LEU A 218 20.33 -4.71 17.83
C LEU A 218 19.17 -5.51 18.44
N ARG A 219 17.92 -5.29 17.99
CA ARG A 219 16.75 -6.08 18.43
C ARG A 219 16.90 -7.56 18.06
N ALA A 220 17.39 -7.87 16.86
CA ALA A 220 17.59 -9.25 16.40
C ALA A 220 18.70 -10.00 17.15
N HIS A 221 19.76 -9.30 17.59
CA HIS A 221 20.80 -9.91 18.42
C HIS A 221 20.36 -10.13 19.87
N SER A 222 19.42 -9.32 20.37
CA SER A 222 18.91 -9.45 21.74
C SER A 222 17.98 -10.65 21.94
N SER A 223 17.39 -11.20 20.88
CA SER A 223 16.48 -12.37 20.96
C SER A 223 17.19 -13.73 20.85
N SER A 224 18.52 -13.78 20.69
CA SER A 224 19.27 -15.03 20.51
C SER A 224 19.70 -15.73 21.81
N ILE A 225 19.32 -15.25 22.99
CA ILE A 225 19.66 -15.88 24.28
C ILE A 225 18.40 -16.46 24.95
N ARG A 226 17.77 -17.46 24.31
CA ARG A 226 16.96 -18.51 24.96
C ARG A 226 16.45 -19.50 23.92
N GLY A 227 17.12 -20.63 23.79
CA GLY A 227 16.70 -21.72 22.91
C GLY A 227 17.79 -22.74 22.67
N SER A 228 18.44 -23.23 23.72
CA SER A 228 19.38 -24.34 23.62
C SER A 228 18.61 -25.67 23.53
N LYS A 229 18.89 -26.41 22.45
CA LYS A 229 18.88 -27.87 22.29
C LYS A 229 17.65 -28.66 22.77
N GLY A 230 16.83 -29.06 21.80
CA GLY A 230 15.99 -30.25 21.85
C GLY A 230 15.94 -30.91 20.46
N GLN A 231 16.83 -31.87 20.20
CA GLN A 231 16.73 -32.77 19.05
C GLN A 231 15.62 -33.80 19.37
N ALA A 232 14.57 -33.85 18.57
CA ALA A 232 13.62 -34.96 18.56
C ALA A 232 13.44 -35.47 17.12
N ARG A 233 13.59 -36.79 16.98
CA ARG A 233 13.61 -37.55 15.73
C ARG A 233 12.23 -37.62 15.07
N ALA A 234 12.22 -37.63 13.75
CA ALA A 234 11.05 -37.96 12.94
C ALA A 234 10.68 -39.45 13.07
N PRO A 235 9.39 -39.77 12.87
CA PRO A 235 9.00 -40.97 12.16
C PRO A 235 8.18 -40.64 10.89
N GLU A 236 8.58 -41.24 9.77
CA GLU A 236 7.75 -41.56 8.60
C GLU A 236 6.65 -42.56 9.05
N ASP A 237 5.47 -42.76 8.46
CA ASP A 237 4.91 -42.46 7.14
C ASP A 237 3.39 -42.71 7.25
N ASN A 238 2.58 -42.09 6.39
CA ASN A 238 1.35 -42.68 5.81
C ASN A 238 0.67 -41.64 4.91
N ALA A 239 0.95 -41.77 3.61
CA ALA A 239 0.41 -40.96 2.54
C ALA A 239 -1.10 -41.16 2.35
N SER A 240 -1.89 -40.15 2.74
CA SER A 240 -3.08 -39.77 1.98
C SER A 240 -2.65 -38.71 0.97
N LYS A 241 -3.19 -38.75 -0.26
CA LYS A 241 -2.92 -37.76 -1.30
C LYS A 241 -3.37 -36.38 -0.81
N THR A 242 -2.49 -35.62 -0.17
CA THR A 242 -2.74 -34.23 0.19
C THR A 242 -2.65 -33.42 -1.10
N GLU A 243 -3.79 -32.99 -1.62
CA GLU A 243 -3.82 -31.80 -2.48
C GLU A 243 -3.00 -30.72 -1.78
N LYS A 244 -2.01 -30.16 -2.46
CA LYS A 244 -1.16 -29.12 -1.88
C LYS A 244 -2.00 -27.86 -1.71
N VAL A 245 -2.70 -27.78 -0.58
CA VAL A 245 -3.40 -26.57 -0.13
C VAL A 245 -2.37 -25.44 -0.13
N GLN A 246 -2.69 -24.36 -0.84
CA GLN A 246 -1.79 -23.23 -0.96
C GLN A 246 -1.77 -22.47 0.36
N ALA A 247 -0.58 -22.10 0.86
CA ALA A 247 -0.50 -21.23 2.03
C ALA A 247 -1.11 -19.85 1.73
N PHE A 248 -2.10 -19.43 2.52
CA PHE A 248 -2.77 -18.13 2.37
C PHE A 248 -1.83 -16.96 2.71
N ILE A 249 -0.95 -17.13 3.71
CA ILE A 249 0.02 -16.12 4.12
C ILE A 249 1.48 -16.59 4.04
N LYS A 250 2.40 -15.62 4.14
CA LYS A 250 3.86 -15.84 4.21
C LYS A 250 4.34 -15.84 5.64
N GLU A 251 4.28 -17.00 6.30
CA GLU A 251 4.63 -17.16 7.73
C GLU A 251 6.04 -16.67 8.05
N GLU A 252 6.99 -16.85 7.15
CA GLU A 252 8.40 -16.44 7.31
C GLU A 252 8.58 -14.92 7.47
N ALA A 253 7.58 -14.13 7.11
CA ALA A 253 7.62 -12.66 7.22
C ALA A 253 7.01 -12.14 8.53
N LEU A 254 6.35 -12.99 9.34
CA LEU A 254 5.56 -12.56 10.48
C LEU A 254 6.39 -12.43 11.76
N SER A 255 5.95 -11.52 12.64
CA SER A 255 6.46 -11.36 14.00
C SER A 255 5.30 -11.23 14.97
N GLY A 256 5.41 -11.86 16.14
CA GLY A 256 4.38 -11.80 17.18
C GLY A 256 4.23 -10.39 17.75
N ILE A 257 2.99 -9.92 17.85
CA ILE A 257 2.64 -8.60 18.37
C ILE A 257 1.68 -8.63 19.56
N HIS A 258 0.95 -9.73 19.75
CA HIS A 258 0.01 -9.92 20.85
C HIS A 258 -0.03 -11.39 21.23
N ASN A 259 -0.06 -11.67 22.54
CA ASN A 259 -0.25 -12.99 23.11
C ASN A 259 -0.88 -12.81 24.48
N ASP A 260 -2.20 -13.02 24.58
CA ASP A 260 -2.94 -12.82 25.83
C ASP A 260 -4.21 -13.68 25.87
N VAL A 261 -4.85 -13.75 27.03
CA VAL A 261 -6.15 -14.42 27.19
C VAL A 261 -7.27 -13.50 26.69
N PHE A 262 -8.18 -14.07 25.91
CA PHE A 262 -9.34 -13.39 25.36
C PHE A 262 -10.64 -14.02 25.90
N PRO A 263 -11.66 -13.22 26.26
CA PRO A 263 -12.83 -13.68 27.03
C PRO A 263 -13.93 -14.29 26.13
N CYS A 264 -13.56 -15.20 25.24
CA CYS A 264 -14.47 -16.08 24.53
C CYS A 264 -13.75 -17.33 24.04
N THR A 265 -14.50 -18.38 23.71
CA THR A 265 -13.97 -19.57 23.04
C THR A 265 -13.63 -19.28 21.57
N ALA A 266 -12.84 -20.14 20.93
CA ALA A 266 -12.51 -20.03 19.51
C ALA A 266 -13.77 -20.01 18.61
N GLU A 267 -14.77 -20.83 18.92
CA GLU A 267 -16.06 -20.84 18.21
C GLU A 267 -16.84 -19.54 18.41
N GLN A 268 -16.95 -19.07 19.65
CA GLN A 268 -17.62 -17.80 19.95
C GLN A 268 -16.92 -16.63 19.27
N PHE A 269 -15.58 -16.62 19.21
CA PHE A 269 -14.81 -15.60 18.51
C PHE A 269 -15.23 -15.52 17.04
N PHE A 270 -15.32 -16.66 16.35
CA PHE A 270 -15.74 -16.68 14.95
C PHE A 270 -17.20 -16.22 14.81
N ASN A 271 -18.14 -16.85 15.53
CA ASN A 271 -19.57 -16.58 15.36
C ASN A 271 -19.95 -15.14 15.73
N LEU A 272 -19.38 -14.60 16.81
CA LEU A 272 -19.74 -13.26 17.29
C LEU A 272 -19.02 -12.16 16.52
N LEU A 273 -17.78 -12.35 16.08
CA LEU A 273 -16.96 -11.27 15.52
C LEU A 273 -16.76 -11.36 14.01
N LEU A 274 -16.59 -12.58 13.49
CA LEU A 274 -16.17 -12.80 12.10
C LEU A 274 -17.34 -13.24 11.20
N GLY A 275 -18.40 -13.81 11.76
CA GLY A 275 -19.59 -14.29 11.05
C GLY A 275 -20.22 -13.23 10.14
N ASP A 276 -20.90 -13.68 9.09
CA ASP A 276 -21.55 -12.79 8.11
C ASP A 276 -22.74 -12.00 8.70
N ASP A 277 -23.33 -12.50 9.78
CA ASP A 277 -24.38 -11.87 10.58
C ASP A 277 -23.84 -10.89 11.66
N SER A 278 -22.52 -10.83 11.86
CA SER A 278 -21.91 -9.95 12.85
C SER A 278 -21.81 -8.50 12.38
N SER A 279 -22.25 -7.57 13.23
CA SER A 279 -22.01 -6.13 13.03
C SER A 279 -20.63 -5.67 13.51
N PHE A 280 -19.85 -6.54 14.17
CA PHE A 280 -18.56 -6.20 14.78
C PHE A 280 -17.61 -5.52 13.80
N THR A 281 -17.46 -6.08 12.59
CA THR A 281 -16.52 -5.52 11.59
C THR A 281 -16.95 -4.10 11.19
N ASN A 282 -18.25 -3.82 11.07
CA ASN A 282 -18.76 -2.48 10.78
C ASN A 282 -18.44 -1.49 11.92
N GLU A 283 -18.66 -1.90 13.17
CA GLU A 283 -18.41 -1.08 14.36
C GLU A 283 -16.93 -0.76 14.54
N TYR A 284 -16.08 -1.78 14.41
CA TYR A 284 -14.64 -1.65 14.47
C TYR A 284 -14.09 -0.71 13.39
N ARG A 285 -14.51 -0.89 12.13
CA ARG A 285 -14.10 -0.03 11.01
C ARG A 285 -14.61 1.41 11.18
N SER A 286 -15.81 1.58 11.71
CA SER A 286 -16.35 2.90 12.06
C SER A 286 -15.54 3.58 13.17
N ALA A 287 -15.09 2.84 14.19
CA ALA A 287 -14.22 3.36 15.24
C ALA A 287 -12.85 3.82 14.71
N ARG A 288 -12.34 3.13 13.68
CA ARG A 288 -11.14 3.55 12.92
C ARG A 288 -11.36 4.75 12.01
N LYS A 289 -12.63 5.11 11.75
CA LYS A 289 -13.04 6.10 10.74
C LYS A 289 -12.73 5.65 9.31
N ASP A 290 -12.71 4.34 9.08
CA ASP A 290 -12.64 3.77 7.74
C ASP A 290 -13.98 4.01 7.03
N THR A 291 -13.96 4.26 5.72
CA THR A 291 -15.17 4.55 4.92
C THR A 291 -15.32 3.60 3.74
N ASN A 292 -16.49 3.61 3.09
CA ASN A 292 -16.75 2.82 1.87
C ASN A 292 -16.51 1.32 2.06
N LEU A 293 -16.83 0.79 3.25
CA LEU A 293 -16.73 -0.63 3.53
C LEU A 293 -17.70 -1.41 2.64
N ASN A 294 -17.16 -2.37 1.90
CA ASN A 294 -17.89 -3.41 1.20
C ASN A 294 -17.32 -4.75 1.67
N MET A 295 -18.19 -5.61 2.18
CA MET A 295 -17.82 -6.88 2.78
C MET A 295 -18.48 -8.03 2.02
N GLY A 296 -17.65 -8.87 1.39
CA GLY A 296 -18.10 -10.12 0.80
C GLY A 296 -18.53 -11.13 1.86
N GLN A 297 -19.33 -12.12 1.46
CA GLN A 297 -19.74 -13.22 2.32
C GLN A 297 -18.65 -14.30 2.36
N TRP A 298 -18.59 -15.04 3.47
CA TRP A 298 -17.73 -16.21 3.57
C TRP A 298 -18.15 -17.30 2.57
N HIS A 299 -17.16 -17.86 1.88
CA HIS A 299 -17.36 -18.97 0.94
C HIS A 299 -16.14 -19.90 0.95
N ALA A 300 -16.34 -21.15 0.53
CA ALA A 300 -15.23 -22.07 0.31
C ALA A 300 -14.47 -21.70 -0.97
N ALA A 301 -13.17 -21.97 -1.02
CA ALA A 301 -12.34 -21.82 -2.20
C ALA A 301 -11.54 -23.11 -2.43
N ASP A 302 -11.42 -23.56 -3.68
CA ASP A 302 -10.76 -24.83 -4.00
C ASP A 302 -9.26 -24.81 -3.66
N GLU A 303 -8.64 -23.64 -3.58
CA GLU A 303 -7.20 -23.47 -3.33
C GLU A 303 -6.80 -23.48 -1.84
N TYR A 304 -7.76 -23.27 -0.93
CA TYR A 304 -7.54 -23.07 0.50
C TYR A 304 -8.43 -24.00 1.33
N ASP A 305 -7.99 -24.34 2.54
CA ASP A 305 -8.90 -24.93 3.52
C ASP A 305 -9.87 -23.86 4.09
N GLY A 306 -10.83 -24.28 4.91
CA GLY A 306 -11.74 -23.34 5.58
C GLY A 306 -12.59 -22.47 4.64
N GLN A 307 -12.72 -21.20 5.00
CA GLN A 307 -13.54 -20.21 4.28
C GLN A 307 -12.72 -18.96 3.98
N VAL A 308 -13.03 -18.32 2.85
CA VAL A 308 -12.43 -17.05 2.44
C VAL A 308 -13.51 -16.00 2.18
N ARG A 309 -13.12 -14.73 2.30
CA ARG A 309 -13.90 -13.58 1.80
C ARG A 309 -12.98 -12.43 1.43
N GLU A 310 -13.50 -11.53 0.61
CA GLU A 310 -12.84 -10.27 0.26
C GLU A 310 -13.62 -9.10 0.88
N ILE A 311 -12.90 -8.14 1.44
CA ILE A 311 -13.46 -6.87 1.87
C ILE A 311 -12.67 -5.71 1.27
N THR A 312 -13.35 -4.61 0.96
CA THR A 312 -12.73 -3.37 0.46
C THR A 312 -13.20 -2.18 1.27
N PHE A 313 -12.32 -1.24 1.55
CA PHE A 313 -12.63 -0.03 2.31
C PHE A 313 -11.60 1.07 2.00
N ARG A 314 -11.82 2.29 2.50
CA ARG A 314 -10.81 3.35 2.54
C ARG A 314 -10.38 3.58 3.98
N SER A 315 -9.07 3.68 4.20
CA SER A 315 -8.49 3.84 5.54
C SER A 315 -7.59 5.07 5.62
N ILE A 316 -7.64 5.76 6.76
CA ILE A 316 -6.85 6.97 7.00
C ILE A 316 -5.36 6.60 7.10
N CYS A 317 -4.54 7.36 6.40
CA CYS A 317 -3.09 7.20 6.43
C CYS A 317 -2.47 8.22 7.39
N ASN A 318 -1.85 7.72 8.45
CA ASN A 318 -1.19 8.56 9.46
C ASN A 318 0.25 8.95 9.08
N SER A 319 0.82 8.33 8.05
CA SER A 319 2.18 8.62 7.58
C SER A 319 2.21 9.89 6.72
N PRO A 320 3.13 10.84 6.98
CA PRO A 320 3.26 12.05 6.15
C PRO A 320 3.76 11.76 4.72
N MET A 321 4.20 10.53 4.44
CA MET A 321 4.61 10.09 3.12
C MET A 321 3.44 9.55 2.27
N CYS A 322 2.29 9.31 2.89
CA CYS A 322 1.12 8.77 2.23
C CYS A 322 0.11 9.89 1.90
N PRO A 323 -0.81 9.67 0.94
CA PRO A 323 -2.01 10.51 0.85
C PRO A 323 -2.78 10.51 2.18
N PRO A 324 -3.76 11.41 2.40
CA PRO A 324 -4.55 11.44 3.64
C PRO A 324 -5.26 10.13 3.97
N ASP A 325 -5.60 9.36 2.95
CA ASP A 325 -6.28 8.07 3.04
C ASP A 325 -5.92 7.20 1.82
N THR A 326 -6.11 5.89 1.95
CA THR A 326 -5.83 4.91 0.89
C THR A 326 -7.01 3.96 0.71
N ALA A 327 -7.30 3.57 -0.53
CA ALA A 327 -8.09 2.39 -0.79
C ALA A 327 -7.33 1.14 -0.31
N MET A 328 -8.08 0.21 0.27
CA MET A 328 -7.61 -1.05 0.83
C MET A 328 -8.44 -2.21 0.25
N THR A 329 -7.75 -3.26 -0.17
CA THR A 329 -8.34 -4.59 -0.36
C THR A 329 -7.77 -5.50 0.70
N GLU A 330 -8.64 -6.23 1.38
CA GLU A 330 -8.25 -7.22 2.37
C GLU A 330 -8.91 -8.56 2.05
N TYR A 331 -8.08 -9.57 1.83
CA TYR A 331 -8.51 -10.95 1.74
C TYR A 331 -8.45 -11.56 3.12
N GLN A 332 -9.51 -12.25 3.51
CA GLN A 332 -9.63 -12.93 4.78
C GLN A 332 -9.78 -14.42 4.55
N HIS A 333 -9.16 -15.21 5.42
CA HIS A 333 -9.23 -16.66 5.45
C HIS A 333 -9.46 -17.12 6.88
N SER A 334 -10.37 -18.07 7.08
CA SER A 334 -10.74 -18.56 8.40
C SER A 334 -10.85 -20.07 8.41
N VAL A 335 -10.19 -20.70 9.38
CA VAL A 335 -10.25 -22.14 9.63
C VAL A 335 -10.62 -22.36 11.09
N LEU A 336 -11.81 -22.89 11.32
CA LEU A 336 -12.22 -23.41 12.63
C LEU A 336 -11.99 -24.93 12.66
N SER A 337 -11.26 -25.40 13.67
CA SER A 337 -10.98 -26.83 13.84
C SER A 337 -12.27 -27.63 14.03
N SER A 338 -12.24 -28.91 13.65
CA SER A 338 -13.43 -29.78 13.76
C SER A 338 -13.95 -29.96 15.20
N ASP A 339 -13.06 -29.86 16.19
CA ASP A 339 -13.39 -29.87 17.61
C ASP A 339 -13.80 -28.50 18.16
N LYS A 340 -13.79 -27.46 17.31
CA LYS A 340 -14.15 -26.07 17.61
C LYS A 340 -13.30 -25.40 18.69
N LYS A 341 -12.12 -25.97 18.99
CA LYS A 341 -11.20 -25.45 20.01
C LYS A 341 -10.15 -24.50 19.46
N LYS A 342 -9.91 -24.50 18.15
CA LYS A 342 -8.88 -23.68 17.53
C LYS A 342 -9.43 -22.96 16.32
N LEU A 343 -9.28 -21.64 16.32
CA LEU A 343 -9.58 -20.77 15.20
C LEU A 343 -8.27 -20.17 14.68
N VAL A 344 -8.05 -20.30 13.38
CA VAL A 344 -6.99 -19.59 12.65
C VAL A 344 -7.68 -18.61 11.71
N PHE A 345 -7.48 -17.31 11.94
CA PHE A 345 -7.98 -16.23 11.10
C PHE A 345 -6.81 -15.46 10.52
N GLU A 346 -6.75 -15.37 9.20
CA GLU A 346 -5.64 -14.81 8.46
C GLU A 346 -6.12 -13.71 7.54
N THR A 347 -5.31 -12.66 7.41
CA THR A 347 -5.61 -11.56 6.50
C THR A 347 -4.41 -11.19 5.64
N VAL A 348 -4.70 -10.82 4.40
CA VAL A 348 -3.74 -10.24 3.44
C VAL A 348 -4.30 -8.90 2.99
N GLN A 349 -3.66 -7.82 3.42
CA GLN A 349 -4.06 -6.45 3.13
C GLN A 349 -3.15 -5.83 2.07
N GLN A 350 -3.76 -5.21 1.06
CA GLN A 350 -3.09 -4.42 0.05
C GLN A 350 -3.59 -2.97 0.08
N ALA A 351 -2.66 -2.03 0.28
CA ALA A 351 -2.91 -0.60 0.18
C ALA A 351 -2.61 -0.12 -1.25
N HIS A 352 -3.56 0.58 -1.87
CA HIS A 352 -3.48 0.89 -3.31
C HIS A 352 -2.92 2.28 -3.61
N ASP A 353 -3.15 3.26 -2.73
CA ASP A 353 -2.81 4.67 -3.00
C ASP A 353 -1.49 5.11 -2.32
N VAL A 354 -0.89 4.24 -1.50
CA VAL A 354 0.36 4.53 -0.78
C VAL A 354 1.59 4.35 -1.68
N PRO A 355 2.70 5.06 -1.41
CA PRO A 355 3.96 4.79 -2.09
C PRO A 355 4.36 3.33 -1.95
N PHE A 356 4.73 2.69 -3.06
CA PHE A 356 5.09 1.27 -3.12
C PHE A 356 3.94 0.31 -2.76
N GLY A 357 2.68 0.74 -2.76
CA GLY A 357 1.53 -0.11 -2.40
C GLY A 357 1.41 -1.40 -3.23
N SER A 358 1.92 -1.39 -4.46
CA SER A 358 2.00 -2.58 -5.33
C SER A 358 3.18 -3.52 -5.03
N TYR A 359 4.12 -3.13 -4.17
CA TYR A 359 5.37 -3.84 -3.89
C TYR A 359 5.27 -4.75 -2.68
N PHE A 360 4.33 -4.49 -1.78
CA PHE A 360 4.21 -5.22 -0.54
C PHE A 360 2.74 -5.50 -0.20
N GLU A 361 2.55 -6.46 0.69
CA GLU A 361 1.29 -6.85 1.29
C GLU A 361 1.53 -6.96 2.80
N VAL A 362 0.52 -6.62 3.61
CA VAL A 362 0.55 -6.83 5.05
C VAL A 362 -0.20 -8.12 5.33
N HIS A 363 0.52 -9.10 5.87
CA HIS A 363 -0.03 -10.40 6.25
C HIS A 363 -0.22 -10.43 7.76
N CYS A 364 -1.33 -10.98 8.20
CA CYS A 364 -1.62 -11.18 9.61
C CYS A 364 -2.18 -12.59 9.85
N ARG A 365 -1.87 -13.14 11.03
CA ARG A 365 -2.44 -14.38 11.55
C ARG A 365 -2.90 -14.17 12.98
N TRP A 366 -4.13 -14.56 13.25
CA TRP A 366 -4.77 -14.63 14.54
C TRP A 366 -5.02 -16.11 14.84
N CYS A 367 -4.53 -16.58 15.98
CA CYS A 367 -4.75 -17.93 16.48
C CYS A 367 -5.46 -17.83 17.82
N ALA A 368 -6.74 -18.20 17.88
CA ALA A 368 -7.47 -18.35 19.14
C ALA A 368 -7.56 -19.83 19.50
N GLU A 369 -7.03 -20.20 20.66
CA GLU A 369 -7.06 -21.58 21.17
C GLU A 369 -7.79 -21.64 22.52
N THR A 370 -8.95 -22.30 22.54
CA THR A 370 -9.81 -22.42 23.72
C THR A 370 -9.07 -23.14 24.84
N ASN A 371 -8.94 -22.48 26.00
CA ASN A 371 -8.25 -23.00 27.18
C ASN A 371 -9.17 -23.14 28.40
N GLY A 372 -10.43 -22.70 28.30
CA GLY A 372 -11.44 -22.77 29.36
C GLY A 372 -12.85 -22.68 28.79
N GLU A 373 -13.86 -22.63 29.67
CA GLU A 373 -15.28 -22.66 29.25
C GLU A 373 -15.71 -21.42 28.44
N ASN A 374 -15.13 -20.26 28.73
CA ASN A 374 -15.40 -18.98 28.03
C ASN A 374 -14.10 -18.19 27.79
N SER A 375 -12.99 -18.89 27.53
CA SER A 375 -11.69 -18.25 27.33
C SER A 375 -10.85 -18.95 26.27
N SER A 376 -10.02 -18.16 25.60
CA SER A 376 -9.02 -18.64 24.65
C SER A 376 -7.71 -17.88 24.83
N VAL A 377 -6.59 -18.51 24.47
CA VAL A 377 -5.33 -17.79 24.26
C VAL A 377 -5.34 -17.26 22.84
N LEU A 378 -5.16 -15.96 22.68
CA LEU A 378 -5.12 -15.28 21.41
C LEU A 378 -3.68 -14.87 21.07
N ASP A 379 -3.10 -15.52 20.07
CA ASP A 379 -1.78 -15.20 19.51
C ASP A 379 -1.96 -14.47 18.17
N ILE A 380 -1.36 -13.28 18.03
CA ILE A 380 -1.44 -12.48 16.81
C ILE A 380 -0.04 -12.17 16.30
N LYS A 381 0.18 -12.49 15.03
CA LYS A 381 1.42 -12.20 14.31
C LYS A 381 1.15 -11.39 13.06
N VAL A 382 2.01 -10.44 12.77
CA VAL A 382 1.91 -9.58 11.58
C VAL A 382 3.25 -9.42 10.90
N GLY A 383 3.25 -9.23 9.59
CA GLY A 383 4.45 -8.96 8.81
C GLY A 383 4.14 -8.29 7.47
N ALA A 384 5.08 -7.49 6.97
CA ALA A 384 5.00 -6.93 5.62
C ALA A 384 5.84 -7.79 4.65
N HIS A 385 5.15 -8.48 3.74
CA HIS A 385 5.74 -9.28 2.69
C HIS A 385 6.01 -8.43 1.45
N PHE A 386 7.20 -8.54 0.84
CA PHE A 386 7.58 -7.74 -0.32
C PHE A 386 7.64 -8.61 -1.58
N LYS A 387 6.75 -8.31 -2.52
CA LYS A 387 6.71 -8.87 -3.87
C LYS A 387 7.86 -8.34 -4.74
N LYS A 388 8.31 -7.11 -4.48
CA LYS A 388 9.37 -6.42 -5.21
C LYS A 388 10.32 -5.70 -4.26
N TRP A 389 11.59 -5.57 -4.64
CA TRP A 389 12.55 -4.78 -3.89
C TRP A 389 12.25 -3.28 -4.06
N CYS A 390 12.29 -2.53 -2.97
CA CYS A 390 12.25 -1.07 -2.99
C CYS A 390 13.20 -0.51 -1.92
N VAL A 391 13.68 0.71 -2.15
CA VAL A 391 14.61 1.40 -1.23
C VAL A 391 14.02 1.59 0.17
N MET A 392 12.69 1.73 0.30
CA MET A 392 12.02 1.96 1.59
C MET A 392 11.62 0.70 2.37
N GLN A 393 12.11 -0.48 1.98
CA GLN A 393 11.58 -1.75 2.48
C GLN A 393 11.61 -1.86 4.02
N SER A 394 12.67 -1.42 4.69
CA SER A 394 12.77 -1.43 6.16
C SER A 394 11.72 -0.53 6.82
N LYS A 395 11.63 0.72 6.38
CA LYS A 395 10.68 1.70 6.92
C LYS A 395 9.22 1.31 6.68
N ILE A 396 8.92 0.73 5.51
CA ILE A 396 7.58 0.21 5.22
C ILE A 396 7.27 -0.98 6.15
N ARG A 397 8.21 -1.90 6.38
CA ARG A 397 8.02 -3.00 7.35
C ARG A 397 7.72 -2.47 8.75
N ALA A 398 8.58 -1.61 9.28
CA ALA A 398 8.41 -1.06 10.62
C ALA A 398 7.13 -0.23 10.75
N GLY A 399 6.84 0.62 9.75
CA GLY A 399 5.65 1.46 9.71
C GLY A 399 4.35 0.66 9.64
N ALA A 400 4.28 -0.33 8.75
CA ALA A 400 3.12 -1.20 8.60
C ALA A 400 2.86 -2.02 9.86
N ILE A 401 3.90 -2.64 10.44
CA ILE A 401 3.77 -3.42 11.68
C ILE A 401 3.32 -2.54 12.85
N ASN A 402 3.91 -1.35 13.01
CA ASN A 402 3.56 -0.45 14.10
C ASN A 402 2.12 0.10 13.98
N GLU A 403 1.69 0.39 12.76
CA GLU A 403 0.32 0.84 12.52
C GLU A 403 -0.68 -0.29 12.74
N TYR A 404 -0.37 -1.50 12.26
CA TYR A 404 -1.20 -2.68 12.49
C TYR A 404 -1.26 -3.08 13.97
N LYS A 405 -0.21 -2.81 14.76
CA LYS A 405 -0.27 -3.04 16.21
C LYS A 405 -1.33 -2.18 16.89
N LYS A 406 -1.40 -0.89 16.55
CA LYS A 406 -2.45 0.01 17.06
C LYS A 406 -3.84 -0.41 16.58
N GLU A 407 -3.90 -0.91 15.34
CA GLU A 407 -5.11 -1.47 14.75
C GLU A 407 -5.64 -2.65 15.57
N VAL A 408 -4.77 -3.59 15.92
CA VAL A 408 -5.09 -4.76 16.75
C VAL A 408 -5.53 -4.33 18.14
N GLU A 409 -4.83 -3.39 18.79
CA GLU A 409 -5.22 -2.88 20.10
C GLU A 409 -6.65 -2.34 20.09
N LEU A 410 -6.99 -1.47 19.13
CA LEU A 410 -8.34 -0.95 18.97
C LEU A 410 -9.36 -2.05 18.63
N MET A 411 -9.01 -2.99 17.75
CA MET A 411 -9.89 -4.10 17.38
C MET A 411 -10.25 -4.98 18.57
N LEU A 412 -9.27 -5.30 19.41
CA LEU A 412 -9.47 -6.11 20.61
C LEU A 412 -10.33 -5.38 21.64
N ASP A 413 -10.17 -4.06 21.78
CA ASP A 413 -10.98 -3.27 22.72
C ASP A 413 -12.44 -3.16 22.28
N VAL A 414 -12.68 -2.96 20.97
CA VAL A 414 -14.03 -3.03 20.40
C VAL A 414 -14.59 -4.43 20.56
N ALA A 415 -13.80 -5.49 20.28
CA ALA A 415 -14.25 -6.88 20.36
C ALA A 415 -14.65 -7.28 21.79
N ARG A 416 -13.86 -6.87 22.79
CA ARG A 416 -14.20 -7.08 24.21
C ARG A 416 -15.51 -6.41 24.59
N SER A 417 -15.71 -5.17 24.12
CA SER A 417 -16.94 -4.43 24.37
C SER A 417 -18.15 -5.06 23.67
N TYR A 418 -17.95 -5.53 22.44
CA TYR A 418 -18.95 -6.20 21.62
C TYR A 418 -19.41 -7.53 22.22
N ILE A 419 -18.46 -8.38 22.65
CA ILE A 419 -18.80 -9.66 23.29
C ILE A 419 -19.57 -9.41 24.59
N LYS A 420 -19.12 -8.46 25.41
CA LYS A 420 -19.76 -8.15 26.69
C LYS A 420 -21.24 -7.73 26.53
N SER A 421 -21.56 -6.94 25.49
CA SER A 421 -22.95 -6.54 25.24
C SER A 421 -23.82 -7.71 24.78
N HIS A 422 -23.29 -8.60 23.95
CA HIS A 422 -24.02 -9.75 23.40
C HIS A 422 -24.20 -10.89 24.40
N THR A 423 -23.25 -11.08 25.33
CA THR A 423 -23.41 -12.03 26.43
C THR A 423 -24.40 -11.52 27.48
N ALA A 424 -24.44 -10.21 27.75
CA ALA A 424 -25.37 -9.62 28.70
C ALA A 424 -26.83 -9.60 28.20
N SER A 425 -27.06 -9.48 26.88
CA SER A 425 -28.41 -9.55 26.29
C SER A 425 -28.99 -10.97 26.21
N GLY A 426 -28.17 -12.01 26.39
CA GLY A 426 -28.63 -13.41 26.36
C GLY A 426 -29.26 -13.90 27.66
N GLU A 427 -29.00 -13.24 28.80
CA GLU A 427 -29.46 -13.68 30.13
C GLU A 427 -30.89 -13.23 30.49
N THR A 428 -31.53 -12.34 29.72
CA THR A 428 -32.88 -11.84 30.00
C THR A 428 -34.03 -12.64 29.36
N ASN A 429 -33.76 -13.74 28.67
CA ASN A 429 -34.78 -14.57 28.01
C ASN A 429 -34.99 -15.96 28.66
N ASN A 430 -34.89 -16.07 29.98
CA ASN A 430 -35.48 -17.21 30.70
C ASN A 430 -36.91 -16.87 31.14
N SER A 431 -37.86 -17.57 30.52
CA SER A 431 -39.30 -17.51 30.69
C SER A 431 -39.79 -17.42 32.16
N PRO A 432 -40.84 -16.64 32.46
CA PRO A 432 -41.47 -16.68 33.78
C PRO A 432 -42.20 -18.02 33.96
N SER A 433 -41.81 -18.76 35.00
CA SER A 433 -42.54 -19.93 35.49
C SER A 433 -43.98 -19.54 35.88
N LEU A 434 -44.96 -20.25 35.31
CA LEU A 434 -46.36 -20.17 35.70
C LEU A 434 -46.53 -20.48 37.20
N PRO A 435 -47.40 -19.76 37.94
CA PRO A 435 -47.68 -20.09 39.32
C PRO A 435 -48.57 -21.33 39.42
N SER A 436 -48.16 -22.25 40.30
CA SER A 436 -48.89 -23.44 40.71
C SER A 436 -50.20 -23.06 41.41
N VAL A 437 -51.32 -23.61 40.93
CA VAL A 437 -52.62 -23.59 41.60
C VAL A 437 -52.55 -24.47 42.84
N SER A 438 -52.61 -23.86 44.02
CA SER A 438 -52.89 -24.58 45.27
C SER A 438 -54.41 -24.61 45.47
N GLN A 439 -54.98 -25.80 45.43
CA GLN A 439 -56.29 -26.09 46.03
C GLN A 439 -56.16 -25.96 47.54
N GLU A 440 -57.02 -25.17 48.17
CA GLU A 440 -57.39 -25.39 49.56
C GLU A 440 -58.90 -25.42 49.71
N ILE A 441 -59.30 -26.42 50.49
CA ILE A 441 -60.63 -26.91 50.79
C ILE A 441 -61.13 -26.16 52.03
N SER A 442 -62.29 -25.51 51.93
CA SER A 442 -63.42 -25.49 52.89
C SER A 442 -64.31 -24.29 52.67
#